data_AF-A0A929C8N7-F1
#
_entry.id   AF-A0A929C8N7-F1
#
_cell.length_a   1.000
_cell.length_b   1.000
_cell.length_c   1.000
_cell.angle_alpha   90.00
_cell.angle_beta   90.00
_cell.angle_gamma   90.00
#
_symmetry.space_group_name_H-M   'P 1'
#
loop_
_entity.id
_entity.type
_entity.pdbx_description
1 polymer ?
#
loop_
_entity_poly.entity_id
_entity_poly.type
_entity_poly.pdbx_seq_one_letter_code
_entity_poly.pdbx_strand_id
1 'polypeptide(L)' 'MYEILLTGDLAPGIHLFKIAAPDVSRKARPGQFVIIRIDEKGERIPMT' A
#
# COMPACT_ATOMS: atom_id res chain seq x y z
N MET A 1 1.23 5.78 10.98
CA MET A 1 1.76 6.10 9.65
C MET A 1 2.76 5.00 9.29
N TYR A 2 2.76 4.48 8.06
CA TYR A 2 3.64 3.39 7.64
C TYR A 2 4.77 3.93 6.79
N GLU A 3 5.97 3.38 6.94
CA GLU A 3 7.15 3.81 6.19
C GLU A 3 7.15 3.22 4.76
N ILE A 4 7.56 4.02 3.77
CA ILE A 4 7.78 3.56 2.40
C ILE A 4 9.25 3.21 2.25
N LEU A 5 9.53 1.93 2.05
CA LEU A 5 10.88 1.38 1.92
C LEU A 5 11.44 1.52 0.50
N LEU A 6 10.56 1.47 -0.51
CA LEU A 6 10.93 1.59 -1.91
C LEU A 6 9.76 2.17 -2.71
N THR A 7 10.09 3.01 -3.68
CA THR A 7 9.20 3.48 -4.74
C THR A 7 9.83 3.19 -6.09
N GLY A 8 9.02 2.99 -7.12
CA GLY A 8 9.51 2.88 -8.49
C GLY A 8 8.37 2.81 -9.50
N ASP A 9 8.70 3.05 -10.76
CA ASP A 9 7.75 2.98 -11.87
C ASP A 9 7.88 1.63 -12.57
N LEU A 10 6.77 0.90 -12.72
CA LEU A 10 6.74 -0.36 -13.47
C LEU A 10 6.39 -0.15 -14.95
N ALA A 11 5.53 0.83 -15.21
CA ALA A 11 5.08 1.24 -16.54
C ALA A 11 4.47 2.67 -16.43
N PRO A 12 4.21 3.36 -17.56
CA PRO A 12 3.52 4.65 -17.52
C PRO A 12 2.19 4.56 -16.76
N GLY A 13 2.07 5.32 -15.67
CA GLY A 13 0.89 5.33 -14.80
C GLY A 13 0.78 4.16 -13.81
N ILE A 14 1.79 3.29 -13.71
CA ILE A 14 1.82 2.17 -12.76
C ILE A 14 3.05 2.32 -11.84
N HIS A 15 2.77 2.55 -10.56
CA HIS A 15 3.77 2.80 -9.54
C HIS A 15 3.82 1.64 -8.53
N LEU A 16 5.02 1.14 -8.24
CA LEU A 16 5.28 0.15 -7.20
C LEU A 16 5.65 0.85 -5.89
N PHE A 17 5.01 0.42 -4.80
CA PHE A 17 5.36 0.84 -3.46
C PHE A 17 5.66 -0.38 -2.58
N LYS A 18 6.79 -0.36 -1.88
CA LYS A 18 7.09 -1.32 -0.81
C LYS A 18 6.90 -0.63 0.53
N ILE A 19 5.92 -1.06 1.31
CA ILE A 19 5.51 -0.40 2.57
C ILE A 19 5.83 -1.29 3.76
N ALA A 20 6.42 -0.72 4.81
CA ALA A 20 6.69 -1.40 6.07
C ALA A 20 5.42 -1.49 6.92
N ALA A 21 4.65 -2.58 6.75
CA ALA A 21 3.45 -2.86 7.53
C ALA A 21 3.45 -4.31 8.11
N PRO A 22 4.25 -4.59 9.16
CA PRO A 22 4.47 -5.96 9.66
C PRO A 22 3.21 -6.70 10.10
N ASP A 23 2.22 -6.00 10.67
CA ASP A 23 1.00 -6.64 11.17
C ASP A 23 0.04 -7.05 10.06
N VAL A 24 0.11 -6.37 8.91
CA VAL A 24 -0.64 -6.72 7.70
C VAL A 24 0.11 -7.81 6.94
N SER A 25 1.41 -7.62 6.67
CA SER A 25 2.20 -8.54 5.85
C SER A 25 2.30 -9.94 6.45
N ARG A 26 2.35 -10.06 7.79
CA ARG A 26 2.36 -11.37 8.49
C ARG A 26 1.05 -12.15 8.37
N LYS A 27 -0.08 -11.48 8.08
CA LYS A 27 -1.42 -12.08 8.08
C LYS A 27 -2.06 -12.14 6.69
N ALA A 28 -1.44 -11.50 5.69
CA ALA A 28 -1.96 -11.40 4.35
C ALA A 28 -2.11 -12.79 3.70
N ARG A 29 -3.25 -13.02 3.05
CA ARG A 29 -3.58 -14.23 2.29
C ARG A 29 -4.04 -13.84 0.88
N PRO A 30 -3.93 -14.75 -0.11
CA PRO A 30 -4.40 -14.49 -1.46
C PRO A 30 -5.87 -14.03 -1.50
N GLY A 31 -6.16 -13.03 -2.33
CA GLY A 31 -7.49 -12.44 -2.48
C GLY A 31 -7.86 -11.38 -1.44
N GLN A 32 -7.00 -11.11 -0.45
CA GLN A 32 -7.17 -9.97 0.47
C GLN A 32 -6.57 -8.69 -0.13
N PHE A 33 -7.04 -7.55 0.37
CA PHE A 33 -6.57 -6.22 0.00
C PHE A 33 -6.49 -5.33 1.24
N VAL A 34 -5.86 -4.17 1.12
CA VAL A 34 -5.76 -3.14 2.16
C VAL A 34 -6.56 -1.90 1.80
N ILE A 35 -6.98 -1.14 2.81
CA ILE A 35 -7.50 0.22 2.62
C ILE A 35 -6.40 1.21 2.99
N ILE A 36 -6.08 2.11 2.06
CA ILE A 36 -5.05 3.14 2.23
C ILE A 36 -5.71 4.51 2.34
N ARG A 37 -5.11 5.39 3.15
CA ARG A 37 -5.47 6.80 3.25
C ARG A 37 -4.18 7.62 3.28
N ILE A 38 -4.05 8.60 2.37
CA ILE A 38 -2.80 9.36 2.18
C ILE A 38 -2.52 10.39 3.29
N ASP A 39 -3.57 11.02 3.81
CA ASP A 39 -3.49 12.01 4.87
C ASP A 39 -4.80 12.02 5.71
N GLU A 40 -4.99 13.01 6.58
CA GLU A 40 -6.18 13.07 7.44
C GLU A 40 -7.49 13.37 6.70
N LYS A 41 -7.42 14.15 5.62
CA LYS A 41 -8.56 14.61 4.81
C LYS A 41 -8.80 13.74 3.57
N GLY A 42 -7.82 12.93 3.19
CA GLY A 42 -7.85 12.07 2.02
C GLY A 42 -8.88 10.93 2.15
N GLU A 43 -9.31 10.44 0.98
CA GLU A 43 -10.25 9.34 0.89
C GLU A 43 -9.60 7.99 1.23
N ARG A 44 -10.45 7.02 1.58
CA ARG A 44 -10.06 5.64 1.84
C ARG A 44 -10.19 4.84 0.56
N ILE A 45 -9.07 4.36 0.03
CA ILE A 45 -9.00 3.69 -1.27
C ILE A 45 -8.58 2.22 -1.07
N PRO A 46 -9.31 1.24 -1.63
CA PRO A 46 -8.89 -0.15 -1.62
C PRO A 46 -7.74 -0.40 -2.61
N MET A 47 -6.70 -1.11 -2.18
CA MET A 47 -5.57 -1.52 -3.00
C MET A 47 -5.10 -2.92 -2.61
N THR A 48 -4.70 -3.73 -3.61
CA THR A 48 -4.18 -5.09 -3.38
C THR A 48 -2.69 -5.06 -3.12
#